data_AF-A0A936D433-F1
#
_entry.id   AF-A0A936D433-F1
#
_cell.length_a   1.000
_cell.length_b   1.000
_cell.length_c   1.000
_cell.angle_alpha   90.00
_cell.angle_beta   90.00
_cell.angle_gamma   90.00
#
_symmetry.space_group_name_H-M   'P 1'
#
loop_
_entity.id
_entity.type
_entity.pdbx_description
1 polymer ?
#
loop_
_entity_poly.entity_id
_entity_poly.type
_entity_poly.pdbx_seq_one_letter_code
_entity_poly.pdbx_strand_id
1 'polypeptide(L)'
;MLAYVQNGQAEVAGVNGADLEAPERRGKFGGTATAAWVAIDKTIAFLSVGTNGGTPPPPVDAGPSDGGADASRDASAPPPPTSDSALRLKTSDDLADLTKLTSASSVVVANNAKWGSMAVVGKRVLVVAPSEFEGAPVDVHAFDGSRLVTSATPIAVEGIGEATAGDITVSGDRAFVAVLRRGEISLAALDRVSTQPTPFDPPRVVSFLRDSRIPSIAKIEDGKVAIATSGTRVAVAWSSASKIDVNKPVGGYAVFACAP
;
A
#
# COMPACT_ATOMS: atom_id res chain seq x y z
N MET A 1 11.83 -10.18 -17.92
CA MET A 1 12.08 -10.18 -16.46
C MET A 1 10.76 -10.42 -15.76
N LEU A 2 10.75 -11.22 -14.69
CA LEU A 2 9.57 -11.61 -13.94
C LEU A 2 9.88 -11.49 -12.45
N ALA A 3 9.04 -10.77 -11.71
CA ALA A 3 9.02 -10.84 -10.25
C ALA A 3 7.83 -11.69 -9.81
N TYR A 4 8.04 -12.51 -8.79
CA TYR A 4 7.05 -13.49 -8.34
C TYR A 4 7.26 -13.83 -6.86
N VAL A 5 6.28 -14.50 -6.26
CA VAL A 5 6.42 -15.02 -4.90
C VAL A 5 6.55 -16.53 -4.98
N GLN A 6 7.63 -17.08 -4.44
CA GLN A 6 7.86 -18.51 -4.33
C GLN A 6 8.17 -18.87 -2.87
N ASN A 7 7.44 -19.84 -2.32
CA ASN A 7 7.61 -20.30 -0.94
C ASN A 7 7.54 -19.15 0.10
N GLY A 8 6.70 -18.15 -0.15
CA GLY A 8 6.54 -17.00 0.75
C GLY A 8 7.68 -15.97 0.69
N GLN A 9 8.65 -16.14 -0.21
CA GLN A 9 9.69 -15.15 -0.50
C GLN A 9 9.42 -14.46 -1.83
N ALA A 10 9.64 -13.15 -1.90
CA ALA A 10 9.63 -12.45 -3.17
C ALA A 10 10.94 -12.73 -3.90
N GLU A 11 10.83 -13.17 -5.15
CA GLU A 11 11.94 -13.47 -6.04
C GLU A 11 11.81 -12.66 -7.33
N VAL A 12 12.96 -12.38 -7.94
CA VAL A 12 13.02 -11.77 -9.27
C VAL A 12 13.96 -12.59 -10.13
N ALA A 13 13.54 -12.87 -11.36
CA ALA A 13 14.33 -13.58 -12.35
C ALA A 13 14.32 -12.84 -13.69
N GLY A 14 15.45 -12.88 -14.39
CA GLY A 14 15.46 -12.64 -15.83
C GLY A 14 14.57 -13.67 -16.54
N VAL A 15 14.03 -13.29 -17.70
CA VAL A 15 13.24 -14.21 -18.54
C VAL A 15 13.96 -14.29 -19.87
N ASN A 16 14.34 -15.50 -20.28
CA ASN A 16 14.97 -15.77 -21.56
C ASN A 16 14.07 -16.72 -22.36
N GLY A 17 13.29 -16.15 -23.29
CA GLY A 17 12.25 -16.90 -23.98
C GLY A 17 11.14 -17.33 -23.02
N ALA A 18 10.87 -18.63 -22.94
CA ALA A 18 9.90 -19.22 -21.99
C ALA A 18 10.52 -19.60 -20.64
N ASP A 19 11.85 -19.54 -20.52
CA ASP A 19 12.57 -19.97 -19.32
C ASP A 19 12.91 -18.81 -18.41
N LEU A 20 12.91 -19.07 -17.11
CA LEU A 20 13.51 -18.18 -16.12
C LEU A 20 15.03 -18.36 -16.14
N GLU A 21 15.77 -17.28 -15.98
CA GLU A 21 17.22 -17.35 -15.79
C GLU A 21 17.60 -18.26 -14.60
N ALA A 22 18.83 -18.78 -14.68
CA ALA A 22 19.36 -19.72 -13.72
C ALA A 22 19.23 -19.19 -12.26
N PRO A 23 18.98 -20.06 -11.27
CA PRO A 23 18.73 -19.68 -9.88
C PRO A 23 19.78 -18.74 -9.29
N GLU A 24 21.06 -18.88 -9.66
CA GLU A 24 22.15 -18.01 -9.20
C GLU A 24 22.06 -16.55 -9.68
N ARG A 25 21.25 -16.27 -10.70
CA ARG A 25 20.94 -14.91 -11.19
C ARG A 25 19.62 -14.36 -10.65
N ARG A 26 18.96 -15.10 -9.76
CA ARG A 26 17.71 -14.67 -9.13
C ARG A 26 18.02 -13.87 -7.88
N GLY A 27 17.35 -12.73 -7.74
CA GLY A 27 17.38 -11.96 -6.51
C GLY A 27 16.30 -12.44 -5.55
N LYS A 28 16.64 -12.56 -4.26
CA LYS A 28 15.67 -12.79 -3.18
C LYS A 28 15.51 -11.54 -2.35
N PHE A 29 14.27 -11.19 -1.99
CA PHE A 29 13.97 -9.97 -1.27
C PHE A 29 12.87 -10.18 -0.23
N GLY A 30 13.12 -9.72 1.00
CA GLY A 30 12.14 -9.71 2.10
C GLY A 30 12.00 -11.01 2.89
N GLY A 31 11.41 -10.89 4.08
CA GLY A 31 11.01 -12.00 4.94
C GLY A 31 9.65 -12.60 4.53
N THR A 32 9.09 -13.47 5.39
CA THR A 32 7.82 -14.16 5.14
C THR A 32 6.63 -13.19 4.98
N ALA A 33 6.14 -13.10 3.74
CA ALA A 33 4.77 -12.82 3.30
C ALA A 33 4.05 -11.51 3.72
N THR A 34 4.30 -10.44 2.96
CA THR A 34 3.27 -9.75 2.15
C THR A 34 4.03 -9.02 1.04
N ALA A 35 4.11 -9.61 -0.15
CA ALA A 35 4.94 -9.07 -1.23
C ALA A 35 4.07 -8.40 -2.29
N ALA A 36 4.10 -7.07 -2.32
CA ALA A 36 3.69 -6.30 -3.50
C ALA A 36 4.97 -5.87 -4.22
N TRP A 37 4.97 -5.94 -5.54
CA TRP A 37 6.08 -5.47 -6.35
C TRP A 37 5.54 -4.75 -7.56
N VAL A 38 6.32 -3.79 -8.04
CA VAL A 38 6.00 -3.02 -9.24
C VAL A 38 7.29 -2.78 -10.00
N ALA A 39 7.24 -3.00 -11.31
CA ALA A 39 8.31 -2.69 -12.23
C ALA A 39 7.71 -1.93 -13.41
N ILE A 40 8.07 -0.67 -13.56
CA ILE A 40 7.71 0.19 -14.70
C ILE A 40 9.01 0.77 -15.23
N ASP A 41 9.10 1.05 -16.54
CA ASP A 41 10.23 1.51 -17.39
C ASP A 41 11.40 2.30 -16.76
N LYS A 42 11.28 2.86 -15.57
CA LYS A 42 12.31 3.66 -14.88
C LYS A 42 12.49 3.35 -13.38
N THR A 43 11.70 2.44 -12.80
CA THR A 43 11.74 2.14 -11.36
C THR A 43 11.24 0.72 -11.08
N ILE A 44 11.98 0.01 -10.25
CA ILE A 44 11.52 -1.22 -9.61
C ILE A 44 11.37 -0.94 -8.12
N ALA A 45 10.24 -1.35 -7.56
CA ALA A 45 9.98 -1.25 -6.13
C ALA A 45 9.41 -2.54 -5.57
N PHE A 46 9.79 -2.83 -4.33
CA PHE A 46 9.34 -3.98 -3.57
C PHE A 46 8.85 -3.56 -2.21
N LEU A 47 7.67 -4.04 -1.88
CA LEU A 47 7.05 -3.90 -0.58
C LEU A 47 7.06 -5.26 0.11
N SER A 48 7.50 -5.29 1.36
CA SER A 48 7.50 -6.52 2.15
C SER A 48 7.16 -6.23 3.60
N VAL A 49 6.44 -7.13 4.24
CA VAL A 49 6.32 -7.17 5.70
C VAL A 49 7.47 -8.00 6.25
N GLY A 50 8.20 -7.47 7.23
CA GLY A 50 9.34 -8.18 7.84
C GLY A 50 9.64 -7.71 9.26
N THR A 51 10.41 -8.52 9.99
CA THR A 51 10.82 -8.22 11.38
C THR A 51 11.80 -7.04 11.45
N ASN A 52 11.73 -6.23 12.51
CA ASN A 52 12.49 -5.00 12.68
C ASN A 52 14.02 -5.19 12.60
N GLY A 53 14.58 -4.85 11.44
CA GLY A 53 16.03 -4.87 11.18
C GLY A 53 16.53 -3.65 10.38
N GLY A 54 15.74 -2.58 10.27
CA GLY A 54 16.16 -1.39 9.53
C GLY A 54 15.60 -0.10 10.12
N THR A 55 16.31 0.99 9.86
CA THR A 55 16.07 2.34 10.38
C THR A 55 14.70 2.87 9.94
N PRO A 56 13.93 3.50 10.85
CA PRO A 56 12.75 4.27 10.50
C PRO A 56 13.08 5.36 9.47
N PRO A 57 12.14 5.79 8.61
CA PRO A 57 12.35 6.98 7.79
C PRO A 57 12.64 8.17 8.71
N PRO A 58 13.57 9.07 8.32
CA PRO A 58 13.78 10.29 9.08
C PRO A 58 12.47 11.10 9.13
N PRO A 59 12.15 11.74 10.27
CA PRO A 59 11.07 12.71 10.32
C PRO A 59 11.28 13.77 9.24
N VAL A 60 10.21 14.15 8.53
CA VAL A 60 10.24 15.38 7.73
C VAL A 60 10.37 16.53 8.72
N ASP A 61 11.31 17.46 8.48
CA ASP A 61 11.52 18.66 9.30
C ASP A 61 10.18 19.38 9.49
N ALA A 62 9.54 19.15 10.63
CA ALA A 62 8.58 20.09 11.17
C ALA A 62 9.40 21.36 11.46
N GLY A 63 8.97 22.49 10.92
CA GLY A 63 9.61 23.79 11.18
C GLY A 63 9.83 24.03 12.69
N PRO A 64 10.70 24.99 13.05
CA PRO A 64 11.14 25.16 14.43
C PRO A 64 9.93 25.26 15.38
N SER A 65 9.82 24.29 16.29
CA SER A 65 8.82 24.33 17.37
C SER A 65 9.44 25.02 18.58
N ASP A 66 9.17 26.31 18.68
CA ASP A 66 9.49 27.14 19.83
C ASP A 66 8.43 26.83 20.90
N GLY A 67 8.75 26.01 21.90
CA GLY A 67 7.74 25.64 22.89
C GLY A 67 8.23 24.87 24.11
N GLY A 68 8.65 25.61 25.14
CA GLY A 68 8.24 25.42 26.55
C GLY A 68 8.71 24.17 27.30
N ALA A 69 9.42 24.40 28.40
CA ALA A 69 9.91 23.38 29.32
C ALA A 69 8.90 23.14 30.46
N ASP A 70 8.07 22.11 30.32
CA ASP A 70 7.08 21.73 31.35
C ASP A 70 7.04 20.19 31.48
N ALA A 71 8.03 19.65 32.17
CA ALA A 71 8.07 18.25 32.58
C ALA A 71 7.12 18.01 33.77
N SER A 72 6.08 17.18 33.59
CA SER A 72 5.70 16.12 34.54
C SER A 72 4.38 15.44 34.14
N ARG A 73 4.43 14.12 33.92
CA ARG A 73 3.72 13.10 34.73
C ARG A 73 3.80 11.75 34.03
N ASP A 74 4.46 10.82 34.73
CA ASP A 74 4.32 9.38 34.53
C ASP A 74 2.85 8.99 34.59
N ALA A 75 2.27 8.76 33.41
CA ALA A 75 1.38 7.62 33.24
C ALA A 75 2.20 6.63 32.42
N SER A 76 2.50 5.48 33.02
CA SER A 76 3.12 4.36 32.35
C SER A 76 2.22 3.96 31.18
N ALA A 77 2.47 4.57 30.01
CA ALA A 77 1.90 4.09 28.78
C ALA A 77 2.29 2.61 28.70
N PRO A 78 1.32 1.69 28.48
CA PRO A 78 1.68 0.30 28.23
C PRO A 78 2.78 0.30 27.17
N PRO A 79 3.86 -0.49 27.33
CA PRO A 79 4.93 -0.51 26.35
C PRO A 79 4.29 -0.69 24.97
N PRO A 80 4.70 0.10 23.96
CA PRO A 80 4.10 0.02 22.65
C PRO A 80 4.13 -1.45 22.22
N PRO A 81 3.02 -1.98 21.68
CA PRO A 81 2.95 -3.40 21.33
C PRO A 81 4.18 -3.75 20.48
N THR A 82 4.95 -4.73 20.94
CA THR A 82 6.19 -5.25 20.32
C THR A 82 5.89 -6.08 19.07
N SER A 83 4.92 -5.63 18.27
CA SER A 83 4.67 -6.25 16.98
C SER A 83 5.88 -5.90 16.09
N ASP A 84 6.84 -6.81 16.03
CA ASP A 84 8.10 -6.61 15.33
C ASP A 84 7.96 -6.50 13.81
N SER A 85 6.74 -6.61 13.26
CA SER A 85 6.49 -6.52 11.83
C SER A 85 6.36 -5.07 11.37
N ALA A 86 7.21 -4.68 10.43
CA ALA A 86 7.11 -3.41 9.72
C ALA A 86 6.95 -3.65 8.22
N LEU A 87 6.13 -2.81 7.58
CA LEU A 87 6.03 -2.73 6.14
C LEU A 87 7.23 -1.95 5.62
N ARG A 88 8.00 -2.54 4.71
CA ARG A 88 9.28 -2.01 4.23
C ARG A 88 9.28 -1.89 2.72
N LEU A 89 9.77 -0.75 2.25
CA LEU A 89 9.96 -0.44 0.85
C LEU A 89 11.44 -0.53 0.47
N LYS A 90 11.74 -1.21 -0.64
CA LYS A 90 13.01 -1.10 -1.36
C LYS A 90 12.75 -0.63 -2.77
N THR A 91 13.60 0.24 -3.29
CA THR A 91 13.49 0.80 -4.64
C THR A 91 14.84 0.77 -5.34
N SER A 92 14.84 0.54 -6.65
CA SER A 92 16.00 0.75 -7.54
C SER A 92 15.53 1.51 -8.77
N ASP A 93 16.32 2.49 -9.21
CA ASP A 93 16.21 3.14 -10.51
C ASP A 93 17.07 2.45 -11.58
N ASP A 94 17.98 1.56 -11.16
CA ASP A 94 18.75 0.70 -12.05
C ASP A 94 17.97 -0.59 -12.34
N LEU A 95 17.39 -0.64 -13.54
CA LEU A 95 16.65 -1.79 -14.06
C LEU A 95 17.57 -2.87 -14.63
N ALA A 96 18.83 -2.55 -14.92
CA ALA A 96 19.79 -3.48 -15.50
C ALA A 96 20.49 -4.33 -14.44
N ASP A 97 20.54 -3.85 -13.19
CA ASP A 97 21.21 -4.53 -12.09
C ASP A 97 20.30 -4.65 -10.84
N LEU A 98 19.56 -5.77 -10.78
CA LEU A 98 18.71 -6.12 -9.64
C LEU A 98 19.50 -6.42 -8.36
N THR A 99 20.79 -6.71 -8.45
CA THR A 99 21.60 -6.95 -7.25
C THR A 99 21.68 -5.68 -6.40
N LYS A 100 21.58 -4.49 -7.03
CA LYS A 100 21.45 -3.22 -6.32
C LYS A 100 20.20 -3.13 -5.46
N LEU A 101 19.13 -3.83 -5.83
CA LEU A 101 17.95 -3.86 -4.98
C LEU A 101 18.15 -4.75 -3.74
N THR A 102 19.09 -5.71 -3.81
CA THR A 102 19.36 -6.60 -2.65
C THR A 102 20.15 -5.81 -1.61
N SER A 103 21.10 -5.00 -2.07
CA SER A 103 21.90 -4.09 -1.26
C SER A 103 21.21 -2.76 -0.94
N ALA A 104 20.10 -2.42 -1.62
CA ALA A 104 19.36 -1.19 -1.36
C ALA A 104 18.87 -1.14 0.09
N SER A 105 19.05 0.02 0.71
CA SER A 105 18.49 0.32 2.01
C SER A 105 16.97 0.20 1.98
N SER A 106 16.41 -0.55 2.94
CA SER A 106 14.96 -0.60 3.12
C SER A 106 14.49 0.59 3.94
N VAL A 107 13.39 1.20 3.54
CA VAL A 107 12.70 2.24 4.30
C VAL A 107 11.48 1.64 4.98
N VAL A 108 11.26 1.96 6.26
CA VAL A 108 10.01 1.59 6.93
C VAL A 108 8.89 2.51 6.44
N VAL A 109 7.80 1.92 5.93
CA VAL A 109 6.62 2.66 5.49
C VAL A 109 5.63 2.81 6.64
N ALA A 110 5.34 1.72 7.33
CA ALA A 110 4.39 1.67 8.45
C ALA A 110 4.82 0.58 9.45
N ASN A 111 4.73 0.87 10.75
CA ASN A 111 4.92 -0.15 11.78
C ASN A 111 3.62 -0.92 11.99
N ASN A 112 3.71 -2.18 12.39
CA ASN A 112 2.58 -3.06 12.68
C ASN A 112 1.63 -3.31 11.50
N ALA A 113 1.98 -2.85 10.30
CA ALA A 113 1.17 -3.02 9.10
C ALA A 113 1.26 -4.46 8.58
N LYS A 114 0.08 -5.07 8.39
CA LYS A 114 -0.08 -6.45 7.90
C LYS A 114 -0.27 -6.54 6.39
N TRP A 115 -0.44 -5.40 5.73
CA TRP A 115 -0.62 -5.30 4.29
C TRP A 115 -0.13 -3.94 3.80
N GLY A 116 0.12 -3.87 2.50
CA GLY A 116 0.30 -2.63 1.77
C GLY A 116 0.17 -2.91 0.28
N SER A 117 -0.15 -1.88 -0.50
CA SER A 117 -0.13 -1.94 -1.95
C SER A 117 0.67 -0.77 -2.51
N MET A 118 1.08 -0.87 -3.77
CA MET A 118 1.92 0.13 -4.41
C MET A 118 1.57 0.34 -5.88
N ALA A 119 1.73 1.58 -6.31
CA ALA A 119 1.64 1.99 -7.70
C ALA A 119 2.78 2.96 -8.03
N VAL A 120 3.08 3.13 -9.32
CA VAL A 120 4.18 4.00 -9.75
C VAL A 120 3.67 5.07 -10.72
N VAL A 121 4.17 6.28 -10.54
CA VAL A 121 3.92 7.44 -11.42
C VAL A 121 5.27 8.03 -11.84
N GLY A 122 5.67 7.85 -13.10
CA GLY A 122 7.01 8.21 -13.55
C GLY A 122 8.09 7.42 -12.80
N LYS A 123 8.87 8.07 -11.94
CA LYS A 123 9.88 7.45 -11.04
C LYS A 123 9.42 7.30 -9.59
N ARG A 124 8.24 7.82 -9.28
CA ARG A 124 7.73 7.91 -7.92
C ARG A 124 6.93 6.67 -7.57
N VAL A 125 7.18 6.13 -6.39
CA VAL A 125 6.43 5.02 -5.82
C VAL A 125 5.42 5.58 -4.83
N LEU A 126 4.15 5.27 -5.07
CA LEU A 126 3.08 5.48 -4.11
C LEU A 126 2.89 4.18 -3.34
N VAL A 127 2.84 4.26 -2.01
CA VAL A 127 2.54 3.11 -1.15
C VAL A 127 1.32 3.44 -0.32
N VAL A 128 0.31 2.60 -0.40
CA VAL A 128 -0.86 2.64 0.48
C VAL A 128 -0.69 1.61 1.60
N ALA A 129 -0.88 2.03 2.83
CA ALA A 129 -0.72 1.18 4.02
C ALA A 129 -1.72 1.59 5.12
N PRO A 130 -2.15 0.67 6.00
CA PRO A 130 -2.94 1.03 7.16
C PRO A 130 -2.11 1.90 8.11
N SER A 131 -2.75 2.87 8.76
CA SER A 131 -2.13 3.59 9.88
C SER A 131 -2.05 2.70 11.13
N GLU A 132 -1.25 3.11 12.10
CA GLU A 132 -0.91 2.31 13.29
C GLU A 132 -2.07 2.12 14.29
N PHE A 133 -3.23 2.76 14.08
CA PHE A 133 -4.33 2.78 15.03
C PHE A 133 -5.61 2.16 14.44
N GLU A 134 -6.39 1.48 15.29
CA GLU A 134 -7.70 0.95 14.89
C GLU A 134 -8.67 2.10 14.52
N GLY A 135 -9.39 1.93 13.41
CA GLY A 135 -10.31 2.93 12.86
C GLY A 135 -9.63 4.13 12.18
N ALA A 136 -8.31 4.27 12.30
CA ALA A 136 -7.57 5.38 11.71
C ALA A 136 -7.49 5.26 10.17
N PRO A 137 -7.27 6.39 9.47
CA PRO A 137 -7.24 6.44 8.02
C PRO A 137 -6.23 5.46 7.42
N VAL A 138 -6.37 5.22 6.12
CA VAL A 138 -5.29 4.58 5.36
C VAL A 138 -4.37 5.67 4.83
N ASP A 139 -3.08 5.47 4.95
CA ASP A 139 -2.08 6.45 4.57
C ASP A 139 -1.52 6.14 3.18
N VAL A 140 -1.40 7.18 2.37
CA VAL A 140 -0.64 7.13 1.12
C VAL A 140 0.68 7.87 1.30
N HIS A 141 1.77 7.14 1.10
CA HIS A 141 3.13 7.64 1.13
C HIS A 141 3.69 7.74 -0.29
N ALA A 142 4.47 8.79 -0.57
CA ALA A 142 5.15 8.97 -1.84
C ALA A 142 6.66 8.92 -1.66
N PHE A 143 7.34 8.15 -2.50
CA PHE A 143 8.79 7.96 -2.45
C PHE A 143 9.44 8.22 -3.80
N ASP A 144 10.53 8.98 -3.80
CA ASP A 144 11.44 9.13 -4.94
C ASP A 144 12.71 8.35 -4.60
N GLY A 145 12.81 7.12 -5.12
CA GLY A 145 13.80 6.16 -4.62
C GLY A 145 13.51 5.80 -3.15
N SER A 146 14.53 5.84 -2.30
CA SER A 146 14.39 5.58 -0.86
C SER A 146 14.01 6.83 -0.04
N ARG A 147 13.78 7.97 -0.69
CA ARG A 147 13.45 9.23 0.01
C ARG A 147 11.93 9.37 0.11
N LEU A 148 11.41 9.52 1.33
CA LEU A 148 10.03 9.94 1.56
C LEU A 148 9.86 11.39 1.09
N VAL A 149 8.92 11.64 0.18
CA VAL A 149 8.69 12.95 -0.45
C VAL A 149 7.50 13.69 0.15
N THR A 150 6.51 12.94 0.62
CA THR A 150 5.32 13.50 1.26
C THR A 150 5.06 12.72 2.53
N SER A 151 4.73 13.42 3.61
CA SER A 151 4.14 12.80 4.79
C SER A 151 2.89 12.02 4.40
N ALA A 152 2.54 11.01 5.20
CA ALA A 152 1.32 10.23 5.02
C ALA A 152 0.12 11.14 4.65
N THR A 153 -0.46 10.91 3.47
CA THR A 153 -1.71 11.57 3.08
C THR A 153 -2.85 10.71 3.58
N PRO A 154 -3.56 11.10 4.65
CA PRO A 154 -4.59 10.27 5.23
C PRO A 154 -5.81 10.26 4.31
N ILE A 155 -6.30 9.06 4.03
CA ILE A 155 -7.57 8.83 3.36
C ILE A 155 -8.55 8.38 4.43
N ALA A 156 -9.56 9.21 4.70
CA ALA A 156 -10.68 8.80 5.52
C ALA A 156 -11.45 7.70 4.77
N VAL A 157 -11.55 6.54 5.42
CA VAL A 157 -12.28 5.37 4.93
C VAL A 157 -13.45 5.14 5.88
N GLU A 158 -14.64 4.91 5.35
CA GLU A 158 -15.80 4.60 6.18
C GLU A 158 -15.73 3.16 6.70
N GLY A 159 -16.52 2.82 7.72
CA GLY A 159 -16.60 1.47 8.27
C GLY A 159 -15.92 1.28 9.62
N ILE A 160 -16.04 0.06 10.17
CA ILE A 160 -15.67 -0.28 11.55
C ILE A 160 -14.36 -1.07 11.56
N GLY A 161 -13.48 -0.73 12.51
CA GLY A 161 -12.23 -1.45 12.77
C GLY A 161 -11.09 -1.09 11.82
N GLU A 162 -10.02 -1.89 11.88
CA GLU A 162 -8.83 -1.75 11.03
C GLU A 162 -9.14 -2.07 9.55
N ALA A 163 -8.42 -1.41 8.65
CA ALA A 163 -8.40 -1.81 7.25
C ALA A 163 -7.67 -3.16 7.10
N THR A 164 -8.33 -4.14 6.48
CA THR A 164 -7.83 -5.52 6.35
C THR A 164 -7.18 -5.78 4.99
N ALA A 165 -7.51 -4.97 3.99
CA ALA A 165 -6.87 -4.97 2.68
C ALA A 165 -7.05 -3.60 2.01
N GLY A 166 -6.21 -3.32 1.03
CA GLY A 166 -6.35 -2.17 0.15
C GLY A 166 -5.49 -2.33 -1.09
N ASP A 167 -5.83 -1.56 -2.10
CA ASP A 167 -5.11 -1.54 -3.36
C ASP A 167 -5.08 -0.13 -3.94
N ILE A 168 -4.06 0.17 -4.76
CA ILE A 168 -3.85 1.48 -5.36
C ILE A 168 -3.53 1.33 -6.85
N THR A 169 -4.09 2.22 -7.65
CA THR A 169 -3.76 2.34 -9.07
C THR A 169 -3.61 3.80 -9.47
N VAL A 170 -2.89 4.05 -10.57
CA VAL A 170 -2.58 5.40 -11.05
C VAL A 170 -3.09 5.56 -12.48
N SER A 171 -3.63 6.74 -12.80
CA SER A 171 -3.87 7.17 -14.16
C SER A 171 -3.50 8.64 -14.32
N GLY A 172 -2.49 8.92 -15.14
CA GLY A 172 -1.95 10.26 -15.29
C GLY A 172 -1.39 10.76 -13.95
N ASP A 173 -1.86 11.92 -13.50
CA ASP A 173 -1.46 12.54 -12.22
C ASP A 173 -2.46 12.29 -11.08
N ARG A 174 -3.34 11.30 -11.26
CA ARG A 174 -4.34 10.89 -10.26
C ARG A 174 -4.04 9.48 -9.76
N ALA A 175 -4.28 9.22 -8.48
CA ALA A 175 -4.32 7.86 -7.94
C ALA A 175 -5.72 7.54 -7.42
N PHE A 176 -6.05 6.26 -7.46
CA PHE A 176 -7.28 5.72 -6.90
C PHE A 176 -6.94 4.64 -5.90
N VAL A 177 -7.57 4.69 -4.74
CA VAL A 177 -7.30 3.78 -3.63
C VAL A 177 -8.61 3.10 -3.24
N ALA A 178 -8.64 1.77 -3.33
CA ALA A 178 -9.72 0.98 -2.77
C ALA A 178 -9.28 0.41 -1.43
N VAL A 179 -10.09 0.58 -0.39
CA VAL A 179 -9.81 0.08 0.95
C VAL A 179 -10.96 -0.80 1.41
N LEU A 180 -10.62 -1.97 1.95
CA LEU A 180 -11.55 -2.88 2.59
C LEU A 180 -11.43 -2.78 4.10
N ARG A 181 -12.56 -2.51 4.74
CA ARG A 181 -12.79 -2.70 6.18
C ARG A 181 -13.90 -3.73 6.36
N ARG A 182 -14.05 -4.25 7.58
CA ARG A 182 -15.12 -5.22 7.85
C ARG A 182 -16.48 -4.62 7.52
N GLY A 183 -17.17 -5.21 6.55
CA GLY A 183 -18.49 -4.77 6.09
C GLY A 183 -18.51 -3.51 5.22
N GLU A 184 -17.36 -2.94 4.83
CA GLU A 184 -17.28 -1.71 4.03
C GLU A 184 -16.15 -1.73 3.01
N ILE A 185 -16.41 -1.20 1.81
CA ILE A 185 -15.38 -0.88 0.82
C ILE A 185 -15.51 0.60 0.49
N SER A 186 -14.42 1.34 0.62
CA SER A 186 -14.37 2.72 0.14
C SER A 186 -13.43 2.84 -1.04
N LEU A 187 -13.80 3.70 -1.99
CA LEU A 187 -12.96 4.13 -3.11
C LEU A 187 -12.66 5.61 -2.96
N ALA A 188 -11.38 5.97 -2.86
CA ALA A 188 -10.93 7.35 -2.78
C ALA A 188 -10.09 7.73 -4.01
N ALA A 189 -10.11 9.01 -4.38
CA ALA A 189 -9.24 9.56 -5.41
C ALA A 189 -8.29 10.61 -4.80
N LEU A 190 -7.04 10.60 -5.26
CA LEU A 190 -6.02 11.61 -4.97
C LEU A 190 -5.60 12.29 -6.28
N ASP A 191 -5.24 13.57 -6.17
CA ASP A 191 -4.69 14.38 -7.26
C ASP A 191 -3.22 14.72 -7.01
N ARG A 192 -2.52 15.19 -8.06
CA ARG A 192 -1.13 15.67 -8.02
C ARG A 192 -0.12 14.63 -7.55
N VAL A 193 -0.34 13.35 -7.82
CA VAL A 193 0.46 12.27 -7.22
C VAL A 193 1.92 12.22 -7.70
N SER A 194 2.21 12.82 -8.87
CA SER A 194 3.57 13.03 -9.39
C SER A 194 4.37 14.10 -8.65
N THR A 195 3.72 14.95 -7.83
CA THR A 195 4.36 16.06 -7.10
C THR A 195 4.09 16.01 -5.59
N GLN A 196 2.85 16.15 -5.17
CA GLN A 196 2.44 15.97 -3.78
C GLN A 196 1.02 15.39 -3.79
N PRO A 197 0.85 14.10 -3.45
CA PRO A 197 -0.48 13.51 -3.36
C PRO A 197 -1.38 14.37 -2.47
N THR A 198 -2.53 14.75 -2.99
CA THR A 198 -3.50 15.58 -2.27
C THR A 198 -4.90 15.01 -2.45
N PRO A 199 -5.71 14.89 -1.38
CA PRO A 199 -7.13 14.64 -1.54
C PRO A 199 -7.77 15.77 -2.35
N PHE A 200 -8.79 15.44 -3.15
CA PHE A 200 -9.61 16.47 -3.77
C PHE A 200 -10.31 17.32 -2.71
N ASP A 201 -10.63 18.57 -3.06
CA ASP A 201 -11.48 19.44 -2.26
C ASP A 201 -12.75 19.80 -3.07
N PRO A 202 -13.94 19.27 -2.70
CA PRO A 202 -14.19 18.36 -1.57
C PRO A 202 -13.64 16.94 -1.82
N PRO A 203 -13.42 16.13 -0.76
CA PRO A 203 -12.92 14.76 -0.89
C PRO A 203 -13.79 13.90 -1.80
N ARG A 204 -13.17 13.28 -2.80
CA ARG A 204 -13.82 12.33 -3.72
C ARG A 204 -13.70 10.91 -3.16
N VAL A 205 -14.59 10.59 -2.23
CA VAL A 205 -14.69 9.26 -1.60
C VAL A 205 -16.08 8.67 -1.88
N VAL A 206 -16.10 7.42 -2.32
CA VAL A 206 -17.32 6.64 -2.54
C VAL A 206 -17.38 5.53 -1.50
N SER A 207 -18.42 5.52 -0.67
CA SER A 207 -18.77 4.40 0.20
C SER A 207 -19.66 3.42 -0.56
N PHE A 208 -19.28 2.15 -0.58
CA PHE A 208 -20.05 1.13 -1.28
C PHE A 208 -21.33 0.76 -0.54
N LEU A 209 -21.35 0.85 0.80
CA LEU A 209 -22.56 0.64 1.60
C LEU A 209 -23.63 1.70 1.34
N ARG A 210 -23.23 2.92 0.96
CA ARG A 210 -24.16 4.01 0.62
C ARG A 210 -24.66 3.98 -0.82
N ASP A 211 -24.07 3.14 -1.69
CA ASP A 211 -24.49 3.00 -3.08
C ASP A 211 -25.46 1.81 -3.23
N SER A 212 -26.75 2.11 -3.36
CA SER A 212 -27.81 1.09 -3.46
C SER A 212 -27.71 0.18 -4.69
N ARG A 213 -26.87 0.52 -5.68
CA ARG A 213 -26.62 -0.30 -6.87
C ARG A 213 -25.60 -1.40 -6.59
N ILE A 214 -24.82 -1.28 -5.52
CA ILE A 214 -23.80 -2.25 -5.14
C ILE A 214 -24.43 -3.28 -4.19
N PRO A 215 -24.32 -4.60 -4.49
CA PRO A 215 -24.82 -5.63 -3.60
C PRO A 215 -24.26 -5.50 -2.19
N SER A 216 -25.06 -5.85 -1.18
CA SER A 216 -24.68 -5.68 0.22
C SER A 216 -23.33 -6.33 0.53
N ILE A 217 -22.42 -5.50 1.05
CA ILE A 217 -21.06 -5.87 1.45
C ILE A 217 -20.95 -6.16 2.96
N ALA A 218 -22.07 -6.18 3.69
CA ALA A 218 -22.11 -6.39 5.13
C ALA A 218 -21.54 -7.76 5.60
N LYS A 219 -21.37 -8.70 4.67
CA LYS A 219 -20.82 -10.06 4.94
C LYS A 219 -19.34 -10.20 4.60
N ILE A 220 -18.63 -9.12 4.28
CA ILE A 220 -17.18 -9.20 4.05
C ILE A 220 -16.47 -9.35 5.41
N GLU A 221 -15.69 -10.43 5.54
CA GLU A 221 -14.95 -10.78 6.75
C GLU A 221 -13.49 -10.31 6.60
N ASP A 222 -12.66 -11.09 5.88
CA ASP A 222 -11.22 -10.89 5.69
C ASP A 222 -10.81 -10.99 4.21
N GLY A 223 -11.71 -10.53 3.32
CA GLY A 223 -11.54 -10.56 1.88
C GLY A 223 -10.33 -9.81 1.34
N LYS A 224 -10.20 -9.80 0.00
CA LYS A 224 -9.23 -8.99 -0.74
C LYS A 224 -9.95 -7.99 -1.61
N VAL A 225 -9.27 -6.89 -1.91
CA VAL A 225 -9.74 -5.87 -2.84
C VAL A 225 -8.65 -5.62 -3.87
N ALA A 226 -9.06 -5.40 -5.10
CA ALA A 226 -8.19 -5.05 -6.22
C ALA A 226 -8.80 -3.90 -7.00
N ILE A 227 -7.95 -3.01 -7.52
CA ILE A 227 -8.37 -1.83 -8.27
C ILE A 227 -7.61 -1.71 -9.59
N ALA A 228 -8.32 -1.31 -10.64
CA ALA A 228 -7.74 -1.00 -11.94
C ALA A 228 -8.40 0.24 -12.54
N THR A 229 -7.66 0.97 -13.37
CA THR A 229 -8.16 2.19 -14.03
C THR A 229 -7.83 2.19 -15.52
N SER A 230 -8.70 2.82 -16.30
CA SER A 230 -8.52 3.12 -17.73
C SER A 230 -8.44 4.64 -17.99
N GLY A 231 -8.30 5.44 -16.92
CA GLY A 231 -8.31 6.90 -16.94
C GLY A 231 -9.69 7.56 -17.03
N THR A 232 -10.64 6.91 -17.68
CA THR A 232 -12.06 7.34 -17.70
C THR A 232 -12.95 6.52 -16.77
N ARG A 233 -12.47 5.36 -16.32
CA ARG A 233 -13.19 4.46 -15.43
C ARG A 233 -12.25 3.83 -14.43
N VAL A 234 -12.78 3.56 -13.24
CA VAL A 234 -12.12 2.81 -12.18
C VAL A 234 -12.97 1.58 -11.87
N ALA A 235 -12.37 0.40 -11.97
CA ALA A 235 -12.97 -0.86 -11.58
C ALA A 235 -12.41 -1.29 -10.23
N VAL A 236 -13.29 -1.69 -9.31
CA VAL A 236 -12.94 -2.29 -8.03
C VAL A 236 -13.56 -3.67 -7.99
N ALA A 237 -12.75 -4.68 -7.72
CA ALA A 237 -13.18 -6.06 -7.50
C ALA A 237 -12.81 -6.50 -6.09
N TRP A 238 -13.62 -7.34 -5.46
CA TRP A 238 -13.35 -7.84 -4.12
C TRP A 238 -13.78 -9.30 -3.95
N SER A 239 -13.16 -9.96 -2.97
CA SER A 239 -13.66 -11.20 -2.39
C SER A 239 -14.30 -10.94 -1.03
N SER A 240 -15.20 -11.82 -0.59
CA SER A 240 -15.82 -11.71 0.74
C SER A 240 -14.93 -12.21 1.88
N ALA A 241 -14.01 -13.12 1.57
CA ALA A 241 -13.14 -13.79 2.53
C ALA A 241 -11.83 -14.22 1.85
N SER A 242 -10.80 -14.46 2.66
CA SER A 242 -9.53 -15.07 2.21
C SER A 242 -9.68 -16.56 1.89
N LYS A 243 -10.66 -17.21 2.51
CA LYS A 243 -11.09 -18.59 2.27
C LYS A 243 -12.58 -18.62 2.02
N ILE A 244 -12.98 -18.97 0.80
CA ILE A 244 -14.37 -19.01 0.39
C ILE A 244 -14.91 -20.43 0.58
N ASP A 245 -15.94 -20.57 1.40
CA ASP A 245 -16.68 -21.82 1.62
C ASP A 245 -17.87 -21.91 0.65
N VAL A 246 -18.40 -23.11 0.43
CA VAL A 246 -19.40 -23.45 -0.59
C VAL A 246 -20.70 -22.62 -0.49
N ASN A 247 -20.99 -22.07 0.70
CA ASN A 247 -22.21 -21.31 0.99
C ASN A 247 -21.95 -19.81 1.25
N LYS A 248 -20.71 -19.33 1.12
CA LYS A 248 -20.39 -17.91 1.31
C LYS A 248 -20.44 -17.18 -0.04
N PRO A 249 -20.93 -15.92 -0.09
CA PRO A 249 -20.81 -15.10 -1.30
C PRO A 249 -19.35 -15.03 -1.73
N VAL A 250 -19.03 -15.11 -3.02
CA VAL A 250 -17.63 -15.11 -3.48
C VAL A 250 -17.01 -13.71 -3.34
N GLY A 251 -17.80 -12.67 -3.62
CA GLY A 251 -17.33 -11.31 -3.77
C GLY A 251 -18.15 -10.56 -4.80
N GLY A 252 -17.57 -9.53 -5.41
CA GLY A 252 -18.24 -8.74 -6.44
C GLY A 252 -17.30 -7.77 -7.13
N TYR A 253 -17.87 -6.93 -7.98
CA TYR A 253 -17.16 -5.82 -8.61
C TYR A 253 -18.09 -4.63 -8.82
N ALA A 254 -17.50 -3.45 -8.91
CA ALA A 254 -18.18 -2.21 -9.24
C ALA A 254 -17.29 -1.38 -10.17
N VAL A 255 -17.90 -0.64 -11.10
CA VAL A 255 -17.18 0.23 -12.05
C VAL A 255 -17.73 1.65 -11.93
N PHE A 256 -16.83 2.59 -11.72
CA PHE A 256 -17.12 3.99 -11.54
C PHE A 256 -16.60 4.77 -12.75
N ALA A 257 -17.41 5.71 -13.24
CA ALA A 257 -16.94 6.67 -14.22
C ALA A 257 -16.14 7.77 -13.51
N CYS A 258 -14.99 8.13 -14.06
CA CYS A 258 -14.27 9.32 -13.65
C CYS A 258 -14.98 10.53 -14.25
N ALA A 259 -15.45 11.45 -13.41
CA ALA A 259 -15.83 12.77 -13.90
C ALA A 259 -14.59 13.44 -14.54
N PRO A 260 -14.78 14.23 -15.62
CA PRO A 260 -13.71 15.03 -16.22
C PRO A 260 -12.89 15.80 -15.18
#